data_AF-A0A1G6XSH9-F1
#
_entry.id   AF-A0A1G6XSH9-F1
#
_cell.length_a   1.000
_cell.length_b   1.000
_cell.length_c   1.000
_cell.angle_alpha   90.00
_cell.angle_beta   90.00
_cell.angle_gamma   90.00
#
_symmetry.space_group_name_H-M   'P 1'
#
loop_
_entity.id
_entity.type
_entity.pdbx_description
1 polymer ?
#
loop_
_entity_poly.entity_id
_entity_poly.type
_entity_poly.pdbx_seq_one_letter_code
_entity_poly.pdbx_strand_id
1 'polypeptide(L)'
;MSEPKLTRSHRTRLMQIWRSAGWPCQDALEIDLLAAGMVAQHMAPQGHTVLRLTDAGIQWLADARQRGLRALSAHDRLAQRFAEHLLAAGRIVWRELSLRAAIEPLPAVLPAPSAIPAAVEPTLADALAAPPGPRPSVGLLWGDEADTAPARAAAQVWRMARPDLFSVRNTTVPAYLQPMVHEVKASRADLLSDLRHAAKRQAYQWLCEEGYYVFPAGVAEPEEIPEQFGVWVLHGEIDTGRFELLRPARHARCSLPFAVWMALCKATPLRSEGEPVQALLGDGIPPSPCEGAD
;
A
#
# COMPACT_ATOMS: atom_id res chain seq x y z
N MET A 1 38.48 19.12 21.57
CA MET A 1 38.08 17.74 21.25
C MET A 1 36.99 17.82 20.20
N SER A 2 37.12 17.15 19.05
CA SER A 2 36.09 17.19 18.01
C SER A 2 34.85 16.43 18.50
N GLU A 3 33.68 17.08 18.45
CA GLU A 3 32.41 16.42 18.75
C GLU A 3 32.13 15.31 17.72
N PRO A 4 31.66 14.12 18.15
CA PRO A 4 31.38 13.02 17.25
C PRO A 4 30.20 13.37 16.34
N LYS A 5 30.33 13.05 15.04
CA LYS A 5 29.28 13.33 14.05
C LYS A 5 28.16 12.28 14.15
N LEU A 6 27.03 12.67 14.74
CA LEU A 6 25.88 11.80 14.89
C LEU A 6 25.20 11.48 13.54
N THR A 7 24.76 10.23 13.39
CA THR A 7 24.19 9.67 12.14
C THR A 7 22.82 9.02 12.40
N ARG A 8 22.21 8.44 11.35
CA ARG A 8 20.95 7.70 11.46
C ARG A 8 21.04 6.51 12.43
N SER A 9 22.18 5.82 12.48
CA SER A 9 22.38 4.68 13.39
C SER A 9 22.35 5.12 14.86
N HIS A 10 22.98 6.26 15.18
CA HIS A 10 22.90 6.88 16.50
C HIS A 10 21.45 7.22 16.88
N ARG A 11 20.65 7.72 15.92
CA ARG A 11 19.22 7.98 16.14
C ARG A 11 18.42 6.71 16.44
N THR A 12 18.68 5.64 15.70
CA THR A 12 18.04 4.35 15.95
C THR A 12 18.39 3.83 17.34
N ARG A 13 19.67 3.91 17.74
CA ARG A 13 20.13 3.50 19.08
C ARG A 13 19.47 4.35 20.17
N LEU A 14 19.42 5.67 20.00
CA LEU A 14 18.79 6.58 20.95
C LEU A 14 17.29 6.29 21.13
N MET A 15 16.58 5.94 20.05
CA MET A 15 15.19 5.47 20.11
C MET A 15 15.03 4.13 20.83
N GLN A 16 15.98 3.21 20.70
CA GLN A 16 15.97 1.94 21.44
C GLN A 16 16.16 2.19 22.94
N ILE A 17 17.10 3.06 23.32
CA ILE A 17 17.32 3.45 24.71
C ILE A 17 16.04 4.09 25.28
N TRP A 18 15.42 5.02 24.55
CA TRP A 18 14.16 5.67 24.95
C TRP A 18 13.00 4.70 25.20
N ARG A 19 12.89 3.64 24.39
CA ARG A 19 11.82 2.63 24.50
C ARG A 19 12.10 1.53 25.52
N SER A 20 13.31 1.48 26.07
CA SER A 20 13.75 0.43 27.00
C SER A 20 14.00 1.01 28.38
N ALA A 21 14.34 0.14 29.34
CA ALA A 21 14.78 0.57 30.68
C ALA A 21 16.18 1.24 30.68
N GLY A 22 16.84 1.37 29.53
CA GLY A 22 18.13 2.06 29.41
C GLY A 22 19.34 1.16 29.65
N TRP A 23 19.27 -0.14 29.37
CA TRP A 23 20.40 -1.04 29.59
C TRP A 23 21.58 -0.73 28.66
N PRO A 24 22.80 -0.48 29.19
CA PRO A 24 23.97 -0.16 28.37
C PRO A 24 24.43 -1.38 27.56
N CYS A 25 24.68 -1.18 26.27
CA CYS A 25 25.31 -2.16 25.39
C CYS A 25 26.85 -1.98 25.31
N GLN A 26 27.36 -0.84 25.80
CA GLN A 26 28.79 -0.47 25.80
C GLN A 26 29.44 -0.55 24.42
N ASP A 27 28.72 -0.13 23.37
CA ASP A 27 29.21 -0.11 22.00
C ASP A 27 29.77 1.27 21.59
N ALA A 28 30.35 1.36 20.39
CA ALA A 28 30.89 2.61 19.87
C ALA A 28 29.83 3.70 19.69
N LEU A 29 28.57 3.33 19.39
CA LEU A 29 27.48 4.30 19.24
C LEU A 29 27.13 4.95 20.58
N GLU A 30 27.15 4.18 21.68
CA GLU A 30 26.94 4.72 23.02
C GLU A 30 28.07 5.65 23.47
N ILE A 31 29.32 5.33 23.13
CA ILE A 31 30.45 6.23 23.37
C ILE A 31 30.22 7.57 22.68
N ASP A 32 29.84 7.55 21.40
CA ASP A 32 29.57 8.77 20.63
C ASP A 32 28.36 9.54 21.18
N LEU A 33 27.29 8.85 21.59
CA LEU A 33 26.11 9.47 22.19
C LEU A 33 26.39 10.08 23.56
N LEU A 34 27.23 9.44 24.39
CA LEU A 34 27.69 9.96 25.68
C LEU A 34 28.61 11.18 25.48
N ALA A 35 29.56 11.09 24.56
CA ALA A 35 30.48 12.18 24.24
C ALA A 35 29.75 13.40 23.64
N ALA A 36 28.67 13.16 22.87
CA ALA A 36 27.79 14.21 22.37
C ALA A 36 26.76 14.71 23.39
N GLY A 37 26.72 14.16 24.61
CA GLY A 37 25.76 14.56 25.64
C GLY A 37 24.30 14.24 25.32
N MET A 38 24.03 13.29 24.41
CA MET A 38 22.67 12.86 24.04
C MET A 38 22.06 11.89 25.04
N VAL A 39 22.91 11.18 25.77
CA VAL A 39 22.52 10.29 26.87
C VAL A 39 23.43 10.54 28.07
N ALA A 40 22.94 10.23 29.26
CA ALA A 40 23.67 10.27 30.51
C ALA A 40 23.63 8.92 31.20
N GLN A 41 24.71 8.58 31.91
CA GLN A 41 24.75 7.41 32.79
C GLN A 41 24.13 7.75 34.13
N HIS A 42 23.24 6.89 34.60
CA HIS A 42 22.61 6.96 35.91
C HIS A 42 22.84 5.65 36.65
N MET A 43 23.22 5.74 37.92
CA MET A 43 23.31 4.56 38.78
C MET A 43 21.91 4.26 39.34
N ALA A 44 21.37 3.10 39.01
CA ALA A 44 20.11 2.64 39.56
C ALA A 44 20.26 2.35 41.07
N PRO A 45 19.18 2.44 41.86
CA PRO A 45 19.21 2.10 43.29
C PRO A 45 19.69 0.67 43.56
N GLN A 46 19.53 -0.24 42.59
CA GLN A 46 20.01 -1.63 42.68
C GLN A 46 21.50 -1.78 42.27
N GLY A 47 22.24 -0.68 42.10
CA GLY A 47 23.69 -0.67 41.90
C GLY A 47 24.18 -0.87 40.47
N HIS A 48 23.29 -1.03 39.48
CA HIS A 48 23.66 -1.15 38.07
C HIS A 48 23.52 0.18 37.32
N THR A 49 24.31 0.38 36.27
CA THR A 49 24.27 1.59 35.44
C THR A 49 23.22 1.47 34.34
N VAL A 50 22.43 2.52 34.15
CA VAL A 50 21.48 2.68 33.04
C VAL A 50 21.75 3.97 32.28
N LEU A 51 21.46 3.97 30.98
CA LEU A 51 21.49 5.14 30.11
C LEU A 51 20.11 5.77 30.04
N ARG A 52 20.03 7.07 30.31
CA ARG A 52 18.84 7.89 30.10
C ARG A 52 19.13 8.94 29.05
N LEU A 53 18.13 9.28 28.24
CA LEU A 53 18.26 10.40 27.32
C LEU A 53 18.34 11.70 28.11
N THR A 54 19.22 12.59 27.67
CA THR A 54 19.23 13.98 28.13
C THR A 54 18.17 14.79 27.39
N ASP A 55 17.91 16.01 27.84
CA ASP A 55 17.02 16.94 27.12
C ASP A 55 17.52 17.21 25.70
N ALA A 56 18.84 17.27 25.49
CA ALA A 56 19.44 17.40 24.16
C ALA A 56 19.14 16.19 23.27
N GLY A 57 19.23 14.98 23.82
CA GLY A 57 18.86 13.75 23.12
C GLY A 57 17.38 13.70 22.75
N ILE A 58 16.50 14.10 23.69
CA ILE A 58 15.06 14.19 23.46
C ILE A 58 14.75 15.23 22.38
N GLN A 59 15.34 16.42 22.47
CA GLN A 59 15.15 17.50 21.50
C GLN A 59 15.63 17.07 20.11
N TRP A 60 16.76 16.37 20.02
CA TRP A 60 17.26 15.88 18.73
C TRP A 60 16.33 14.84 18.10
N LEU A 61 15.72 13.95 18.90
CA LEU A 61 14.68 13.04 18.43
C LEU A 61 13.41 13.80 17.99
N ALA A 62 12.99 14.79 18.76
CA ALA A 62 11.83 15.62 18.46
C ALA A 62 12.04 16.39 17.15
N ASP A 63 13.19 17.04 16.97
CA ASP A 63 13.55 17.75 15.74
C ASP A 63 13.65 16.81 14.55
N ALA A 64 14.22 15.60 14.74
CA ALA A 64 14.28 14.60 13.69
C ALA A 64 12.88 14.12 13.28
N ARG A 65 11.96 13.99 14.24
CA ARG A 65 10.55 13.69 13.98
C ARG A 65 9.87 14.85 13.26
N GLN A 66 10.06 16.09 13.70
CA GLN A 66 9.51 17.29 13.06
C GLN A 66 10.05 17.48 11.64
N ARG A 67 11.35 17.26 11.40
CA ARG A 67 11.93 17.25 10.05
C ARG A 67 11.31 16.16 9.18
N GLY A 68 11.08 14.97 9.73
CA GLY A 68 10.36 13.90 9.03
C GLY A 68 8.94 14.29 8.65
N LEU A 69 8.21 14.94 9.57
CA LEU A 69 6.86 15.47 9.33
C LEU A 69 6.86 16.60 8.29
N ARG A 70 7.79 17.55 8.38
CA ARG A 70 7.99 18.64 7.39
C ARG A 70 8.45 18.11 6.03
N ALA A 71 9.09 16.96 5.99
CA ALA A 71 9.54 16.28 4.77
C ALA A 71 8.50 15.33 4.18
N LEU A 72 7.32 15.15 4.79
CA LEU A 72 6.20 14.47 4.14
C LEU A 72 5.81 15.30 2.92
N SER A 73 5.76 14.68 1.74
CA SER A 73 5.34 15.37 0.53
C SER A 73 3.89 15.86 0.69
N ALA A 74 3.48 16.85 -0.12
CA ALA A 74 2.07 17.27 -0.15
C ALA A 74 1.14 16.07 -0.45
N HIS A 75 1.60 15.13 -1.27
CA HIS A 75 0.92 13.86 -1.53
C HIS A 75 0.78 13.03 -0.25
N ASP A 76 1.86 12.81 0.49
CA ASP A 76 1.83 11.98 1.70
C ASP A 76 0.89 12.55 2.78
N ARG A 77 0.88 13.88 2.93
CA ARG A 77 -0.02 14.56 3.88
C ARG A 77 -1.48 14.43 3.45
N LEU A 78 -1.76 14.62 2.15
CA LEU A 78 -3.11 14.45 1.62
C LEU A 78 -3.61 13.02 1.76
N ALA A 79 -2.76 12.03 1.46
CA ALA A 79 -3.08 10.61 1.63
C ALA A 79 -3.34 10.26 3.10
N GLN A 80 -2.55 10.81 4.02
CA GLN A 80 -2.78 10.63 5.46
C GLN A 80 -4.11 11.24 5.91
N ARG A 81 -4.42 12.48 5.50
CA ARG A 81 -5.69 13.15 5.81
C ARG A 81 -6.90 12.40 5.26
N PHE A 82 -6.79 11.86 4.05
CA PHE A 82 -7.89 11.08 3.47
C PHE A 82 -8.02 9.70 4.13
N ALA A 83 -6.90 9.09 4.56
CA ALA A 83 -6.96 7.86 5.36
C ALA A 83 -7.69 8.08 6.70
N GLU A 84 -7.44 9.20 7.37
CA GLU A 84 -8.18 9.59 8.60
C GLU A 84 -9.68 9.74 8.34
N HIS A 85 -10.05 10.34 7.20
CA HIS A 85 -11.46 10.42 6.78
C HIS A 85 -12.10 9.03 6.60
N LEU A 86 -11.40 8.08 5.98
CA LEU A 86 -11.88 6.70 5.80
C LEU A 86 -11.96 5.92 7.13
N LEU A 87 -10.97 6.10 8.01
CA LEU A 87 -10.97 5.50 9.35
C LEU A 87 -12.14 6.04 10.19
N ALA A 88 -12.41 7.34 10.14
CA ALA A 88 -13.56 7.96 10.79
C ALA A 88 -14.90 7.44 10.25
N ALA A 89 -14.95 7.03 8.97
CA ALA A 89 -16.09 6.33 8.38
C ALA A 89 -16.19 4.84 8.76
N GLY A 90 -15.34 4.35 9.69
CA GLY A 90 -15.36 2.97 10.19
C GLY A 90 -14.75 1.93 9.25
N ARG A 91 -13.93 2.36 8.28
CA ARG A 91 -13.26 1.47 7.34
C ARG A 91 -11.90 1.01 7.87
N ILE A 92 -11.45 -0.17 7.43
CA ILE A 92 -10.08 -0.63 7.65
C ILE A 92 -9.25 -0.16 6.46
N VAL A 93 -8.12 0.51 6.71
CA VAL A 93 -7.33 1.19 5.68
C VAL A 93 -5.88 0.72 5.70
N TRP A 94 -5.32 0.46 4.52
CA TRP A 94 -3.90 0.19 4.31
C TRP A 94 -3.32 1.24 3.35
N ARG A 95 -2.07 1.63 3.60
CA ARG A 95 -1.30 2.51 2.72
C ARG A 95 -0.28 1.72 1.92
N GLU A 96 -0.06 2.13 0.67
CA GLU A 96 1.08 1.66 -0.14
C GLU A 96 1.14 0.12 -0.32
N LEU A 97 -0.03 -0.53 -0.33
CA LEU A 97 -0.13 -1.99 -0.33
C LEU A 97 0.29 -2.56 -1.69
N SER A 98 1.25 -3.47 -1.72
CA SER A 98 1.67 -4.14 -2.96
C SER A 98 0.76 -5.34 -3.24
N LEU A 99 -0.09 -5.22 -4.26
CA LEU A 99 -1.10 -6.19 -4.65
C LEU A 99 -0.85 -6.73 -6.05
N ARG A 100 -1.08 -8.03 -6.26
CA ARG A 100 -1.09 -8.60 -7.62
C ARG A 100 -2.48 -8.45 -8.22
N ALA A 101 -2.56 -7.84 -9.40
CA ALA A 101 -3.78 -7.68 -10.16
C ALA A 101 -3.67 -8.38 -11.51
N ALA A 102 -4.73 -9.05 -11.93
CA ALA A 102 -4.85 -9.54 -13.30
C ALA A 102 -5.39 -8.41 -14.18
N ILE A 103 -4.70 -8.14 -15.28
CA ILE A 103 -5.17 -7.20 -16.32
C ILE A 103 -5.39 -7.96 -17.62
N GLU A 104 -6.33 -7.47 -18.43
CA GLU A 104 -6.48 -7.96 -19.78
C GLU A 104 -5.36 -7.36 -20.64
N PRO A 105 -4.61 -8.17 -21.41
CA PRO A 105 -3.62 -7.63 -22.32
C PRO A 105 -4.32 -6.69 -23.30
N LEU A 106 -3.78 -5.47 -23.44
CA LEU A 106 -4.20 -4.60 -24.54
C LEU A 106 -4.00 -5.41 -25.84
N PRO A 107 -4.98 -5.41 -26.77
CA PRO A 107 -4.77 -6.07 -28.06
C PRO A 107 -3.48 -5.51 -28.64
N ALA A 108 -2.50 -6.39 -28.84
CA ALA A 108 -1.31 -6.01 -29.59
C ALA A 108 -1.82 -5.49 -30.93
N VAL A 109 -1.44 -4.26 -31.29
CA VAL A 109 -1.62 -3.80 -32.66
C VAL A 109 -0.77 -4.76 -33.49
N LEU A 110 -1.41 -5.81 -34.02
CA LEU A 110 -0.78 -6.72 -34.96
C LEU A 110 -0.33 -5.82 -36.12
N PRO A 111 0.97 -5.83 -36.50
CA PRO A 111 1.34 -5.20 -37.75
C PRO A 111 0.47 -5.84 -38.84
N ALA A 112 -0.13 -5.00 -39.69
CA ALA A 112 -0.98 -5.45 -40.79
C ALA A 112 -0.32 -6.64 -41.48
N PRO A 113 -1.05 -7.74 -41.76
CA PRO A 113 -0.43 -8.91 -42.35
C PRO A 113 0.23 -8.50 -43.66
N SER A 114 1.57 -8.48 -43.66
CA SER A 114 2.36 -8.45 -44.88
C SER A 114 1.88 -9.62 -45.73
N ALA A 115 1.38 -9.32 -46.92
CA ALA A 115 0.86 -10.29 -47.86
C ALA A 115 1.82 -11.47 -47.99
N ILE A 116 1.38 -12.65 -47.54
CA ILE A 116 2.04 -13.91 -47.84
C ILE A 116 1.68 -14.21 -49.29
N PRO A 117 2.65 -14.47 -50.20
CA PRO A 117 2.32 -14.86 -51.56
C PRO A 117 1.58 -16.21 -51.55
N ALA A 118 0.53 -16.29 -52.35
CA ALA A 118 -0.36 -17.44 -52.45
C ALA A 118 0.43 -18.75 -52.66
N ALA A 119 0.21 -19.72 -51.78
CA ALA A 119 0.73 -21.07 -51.93
C ALA A 119 -0.02 -21.78 -53.07
N VAL A 120 0.75 -22.40 -53.95
CA VAL A 120 0.31 -23.21 -55.09
C VAL A 120 -0.37 -24.48 -54.57
N GLU A 121 -1.59 -24.76 -55.03
CA GLU A 121 -2.28 -26.01 -54.69
C GLU A 121 -1.56 -27.22 -55.32
N PRO A 122 -1.32 -28.31 -54.56
CA PRO A 122 -0.72 -29.52 -55.10
C PRO A 122 -1.73 -30.32 -55.92
N THR A 123 -1.30 -30.86 -57.05
CA THR A 123 -2.12 -31.69 -57.93
C THR A 123 -2.26 -33.13 -57.43
N LEU A 124 -3.31 -33.80 -57.89
CA LEU A 124 -3.79 -35.15 -57.52
C LEU A 124 -2.74 -36.29 -57.62
N ALA A 125 -1.53 -36.03 -58.10
CA ALA A 125 -0.49 -37.03 -58.36
C ALA A 125 0.29 -37.47 -57.10
N ASP A 126 0.35 -36.65 -56.05
CA ASP A 126 1.16 -36.95 -54.85
C ASP A 126 0.40 -37.77 -53.79
N ALA A 127 -0.86 -38.13 -54.03
CA ALA A 127 -1.74 -38.76 -53.05
C ALA A 127 -1.62 -40.29 -52.92
N LEU A 128 -0.74 -40.96 -53.68
CA LEU A 128 -0.75 -42.44 -53.80
C LEU A 128 0.48 -43.21 -53.29
N ALA A 129 1.34 -42.63 -52.45
CA ALA A 129 2.47 -43.40 -51.90
C ALA A 129 2.87 -43.03 -50.46
N ALA A 130 2.15 -43.55 -49.44
CA ALA A 130 2.70 -43.82 -48.10
C ALA A 130 1.70 -44.61 -47.19
N PRO A 131 2.18 -45.50 -46.29
CA PRO A 131 1.35 -46.39 -45.45
C PRO A 131 0.70 -45.68 -44.25
N PRO A 132 -0.38 -46.26 -43.65
CA PRO A 132 -1.13 -45.62 -42.57
C PRO A 132 -0.43 -45.82 -41.22
N GLY A 133 0.17 -44.75 -40.69
CA GLY A 133 0.50 -44.62 -39.27
C GLY A 133 -0.44 -43.62 -38.60
N PRO A 134 -0.82 -43.79 -37.33
CA PRO A 134 -1.77 -42.90 -36.67
C PRO A 134 -1.13 -41.54 -36.47
N ARG A 135 -1.58 -40.54 -37.25
CA ARG A 135 -1.32 -39.13 -36.96
C ARG A 135 -2.48 -38.61 -36.11
N PRO A 136 -2.23 -37.99 -34.95
CA PRO A 136 -3.28 -37.32 -34.20
C PRO A 136 -3.88 -36.23 -35.11
N SER A 137 -5.18 -36.33 -35.31
CA SER A 137 -6.00 -35.33 -35.98
C SER A 137 -5.82 -33.99 -35.25
N VAL A 138 -5.17 -33.04 -35.91
CA VAL A 138 -5.25 -31.64 -35.53
C VAL A 138 -6.69 -31.23 -35.81
N GLY A 139 -7.52 -31.35 -34.78
CA GLY A 139 -8.86 -30.80 -34.74
C GLY A 139 -8.76 -29.28 -34.70
N LEU A 140 -9.00 -28.65 -35.83
CA LEU A 140 -9.55 -27.31 -35.83
C LEU A 140 -10.67 -27.33 -36.85
N LEU A 141 -11.93 -27.38 -36.40
CA LEU A 141 -13.12 -26.98 -37.15
C LEU A 141 -14.36 -26.98 -36.21
N TRP A 142 -14.44 -25.90 -35.41
CA TRP A 142 -15.66 -25.16 -35.08
C TRP A 142 -16.55 -25.67 -33.94
N GLY A 143 -16.25 -25.14 -32.74
CA GLY A 143 -17.20 -24.89 -31.67
C GLY A 143 -16.76 -23.63 -30.95
N ASP A 144 -17.68 -22.69 -30.78
CA ASP A 144 -17.52 -21.33 -30.23
C ASP A 144 -17.15 -21.36 -28.72
N GLU A 145 -16.02 -21.98 -28.37
CA GLU A 145 -15.54 -22.18 -26.98
C GLU A 145 -14.40 -21.23 -26.59
N ALA A 146 -14.32 -20.05 -27.21
CA ALA A 146 -13.27 -19.08 -26.91
C ALA A 146 -13.55 -18.19 -25.68
N ASP A 147 -14.64 -18.44 -24.94
CA ASP A 147 -15.08 -17.54 -23.87
C ASP A 147 -15.35 -18.25 -22.53
N THR A 148 -14.57 -19.29 -22.23
CA THR A 148 -14.61 -19.96 -20.93
C THR A 148 -13.75 -19.23 -19.90
N ALA A 149 -14.23 -19.12 -18.66
CA ALA A 149 -13.47 -18.54 -17.52
C ALA A 149 -12.02 -19.05 -17.39
N PRO A 150 -11.69 -20.34 -17.58
CA PRO A 150 -10.30 -20.81 -17.60
C PRO A 150 -9.48 -20.28 -18.79
N ALA A 151 -10.07 -20.11 -19.97
CA ALA A 151 -9.38 -19.52 -21.13
C ALA A 151 -9.10 -18.02 -20.91
N ARG A 152 -10.04 -17.27 -20.31
CA ARG A 152 -9.83 -15.88 -19.90
C ARG A 152 -8.73 -15.74 -18.84
N ALA A 153 -8.63 -16.67 -17.90
CA ALA A 153 -7.57 -16.68 -16.89
C ALA A 153 -6.17 -16.95 -17.49
N ALA A 154 -6.08 -17.78 -18.53
CA ALA A 154 -4.82 -18.05 -19.24
C ALA A 154 -4.33 -16.85 -20.09
N ALA A 155 -5.23 -15.95 -20.50
CA ALA A 155 -4.90 -14.73 -21.23
C ALA A 155 -4.51 -13.54 -20.34
N GLN A 156 -4.69 -13.63 -19.01
CA GLN A 156 -4.47 -12.51 -18.09
C GLN A 156 -2.98 -12.25 -17.84
N VAL A 157 -2.57 -10.98 -17.96
CA VAL A 157 -1.24 -10.53 -17.57
C VAL A 157 -1.27 -10.08 -16.11
N TRP A 158 -0.42 -10.67 -15.28
CA TRP A 158 -0.29 -10.28 -13.88
C TRP A 158 0.58 -9.04 -13.73
N ARG A 159 0.08 -8.05 -13.00
CA ARG A 159 0.82 -6.82 -12.66
C ARG A 159 0.85 -6.60 -11.17
N MET A 160 1.96 -6.01 -10.71
CA MET A 160 2.03 -5.44 -9.37
C MET A 160 1.36 -4.07 -9.40
N ALA A 161 0.36 -3.90 -8.55
CA ALA A 161 -0.37 -2.67 -8.31
C ALA A 161 -0.07 -2.19 -6.89
N ARG A 162 0.08 -0.89 -6.72
CA ARG A 162 0.38 -0.27 -5.43
C ARG A 162 -0.51 0.95 -5.25
N PRO A 163 -1.79 0.77 -4.88
CA PRO A 163 -2.67 1.89 -4.59
C PRO A 163 -2.15 2.69 -3.38
N ASP A 164 -2.33 4.01 -3.43
CA ASP A 164 -1.94 4.90 -2.33
C ASP A 164 -2.72 4.52 -1.05
N LEU A 165 -4.03 4.30 -1.20
CA LEU A 165 -4.91 3.82 -0.15
C LEU A 165 -5.79 2.66 -0.65
N PHE A 166 -5.78 1.56 0.10
CA PHE A 166 -6.72 0.46 -0.05
C PHE A 166 -7.59 0.38 1.20
N SER A 167 -8.90 0.25 1.06
CA SER A 167 -9.78 0.15 2.23
C SER A 167 -10.93 -0.82 2.04
N VAL A 168 -11.36 -1.43 3.14
CA VAL A 168 -12.54 -2.31 3.19
C VAL A 168 -13.47 -1.89 4.32
N ARG A 169 -14.75 -2.25 4.24
CA ARG A 169 -15.67 -2.14 5.37
C ARG A 169 -15.25 -3.09 6.48
N ASN A 170 -15.39 -2.64 7.73
CA ASN A 170 -15.27 -3.51 8.89
C ASN A 170 -16.55 -4.35 9.00
N THR A 171 -16.51 -5.60 8.53
CA THR A 171 -17.65 -6.51 8.48
C THR A 171 -17.20 -7.95 8.69
N THR A 172 -18.09 -8.78 9.22
CA THR A 172 -17.90 -10.24 9.36
C THR A 172 -18.42 -11.03 8.15
N VAL A 173 -19.13 -10.37 7.23
CA VAL A 173 -19.72 -11.00 6.04
C VAL A 173 -18.87 -10.65 4.81
N PRO A 174 -18.22 -11.64 4.15
CA PRO A 174 -17.33 -11.38 3.01
C PRO A 174 -18.01 -10.62 1.85
N ALA A 175 -19.29 -10.86 1.60
CA ALA A 175 -20.04 -10.20 0.54
C ALA A 175 -20.29 -8.69 0.77
N TYR A 176 -20.05 -8.18 1.99
CA TYR A 176 -20.24 -6.78 2.34
C TYR A 176 -18.92 -6.02 2.47
N LEU A 177 -17.80 -6.63 2.09
CA LEU A 177 -16.45 -6.11 2.30
C LEU A 177 -16.23 -4.76 1.59
N GLN A 178 -16.87 -4.57 0.43
CA GLN A 178 -16.79 -3.36 -0.40
C GLN A 178 -15.36 -2.82 -0.54
N PRO A 179 -14.41 -3.57 -1.12
CA PRO A 179 -13.04 -3.09 -1.31
C PRO A 179 -13.01 -1.82 -2.17
N MET A 180 -12.21 -0.84 -1.76
CA MET A 180 -12.06 0.44 -2.43
C MET A 180 -10.58 0.80 -2.60
N VAL A 181 -10.26 1.37 -3.77
CA VAL A 181 -8.95 1.98 -4.05
C VAL A 181 -9.13 3.49 -4.11
N HIS A 182 -8.23 4.23 -3.44
CA HIS A 182 -8.17 5.68 -3.55
C HIS A 182 -6.75 6.07 -3.98
N GLU A 183 -6.67 6.68 -5.16
CA GLU A 183 -5.43 7.18 -5.74
C GLU A 183 -5.35 8.70 -5.49
N VAL A 184 -4.32 9.13 -4.79
CA VAL A 184 -4.13 10.49 -4.30
C VAL A 184 -3.20 11.24 -5.26
N LYS A 185 -3.58 12.46 -5.64
CA LYS A 185 -2.80 13.32 -6.53
C LYS A 185 -2.67 14.73 -5.96
N ALA A 186 -1.44 15.12 -5.64
CA ALA A 186 -1.19 16.43 -5.04
C ALA A 186 -1.10 17.57 -6.07
N SER A 187 -0.93 17.26 -7.35
CA SER A 187 -0.78 18.24 -8.42
C SER A 187 -1.41 17.78 -9.72
N ARG A 188 -1.72 18.74 -10.61
CA ARG A 188 -2.26 18.48 -11.95
C ARG A 188 -1.30 17.66 -12.81
N ALA A 189 0.00 17.92 -12.72
CA ALA A 189 1.01 17.17 -13.47
C ALA A 189 1.05 15.69 -13.05
N ASP A 190 0.98 15.41 -11.75
CA ASP A 190 0.92 14.06 -11.19
C ASP A 190 -0.34 13.32 -11.66
N LEU A 191 -1.50 13.98 -11.57
CA LEU A 191 -2.78 13.45 -12.06
C LEU A 191 -2.73 13.11 -13.56
N LEU A 192 -2.32 14.05 -14.41
CA LEU A 192 -2.26 13.81 -15.86
C LEU A 192 -1.24 12.71 -16.20
N SER A 193 -0.15 12.61 -15.45
CA SER A 193 0.81 11.52 -15.62
C SER A 193 0.16 10.17 -15.36
N ASP A 194 -0.62 10.07 -14.28
CA ASP A 194 -1.34 8.84 -13.92
C ASP A 194 -2.42 8.47 -14.94
N LEU A 195 -3.19 9.46 -15.42
CA LEU A 195 -4.24 9.26 -16.42
C LEU A 195 -3.72 8.75 -17.78
N ARG A 196 -2.42 8.81 -18.06
CA ARG A 196 -1.82 8.16 -19.24
C ARG A 196 -1.68 6.63 -19.10
N HIS A 197 -1.72 6.08 -17.88
CA HIS A 197 -1.43 4.66 -17.62
C HIS A 197 -2.70 3.79 -17.55
N ALA A 198 -3.27 3.42 -18.69
CA ALA A 198 -4.50 2.62 -18.77
C ALA A 198 -4.41 1.29 -18.01
N ALA A 199 -3.29 0.57 -18.13
CA ALA A 199 -3.08 -0.70 -17.45
C ALA A 199 -3.02 -0.58 -15.91
N LYS A 200 -2.56 0.56 -15.38
CA LYS A 200 -2.59 0.84 -13.94
C LYS A 200 -4.03 0.97 -13.46
N ARG A 201 -4.84 1.73 -14.20
CA ARG A 201 -6.28 1.91 -13.92
C ARG A 201 -7.05 0.59 -13.99
N GLN A 202 -6.78 -0.23 -14.99
CA GLN A 202 -7.41 -1.56 -15.10
C GLN A 202 -7.04 -2.47 -13.92
N ALA A 203 -5.78 -2.44 -13.47
CA ALA A 203 -5.36 -3.18 -12.28
C ALA A 203 -6.14 -2.75 -11.02
N TYR A 204 -6.41 -1.46 -10.87
CA TYR A 204 -7.21 -0.95 -9.74
C TYR A 204 -8.67 -1.35 -9.85
N GLN A 205 -9.27 -1.25 -11.03
CA GLN A 205 -10.65 -1.70 -11.27
C GLN A 205 -10.84 -3.19 -10.99
N TRP A 206 -9.80 -4.01 -11.20
CA TRP A 206 -9.85 -5.42 -10.85
C TRP A 206 -9.78 -5.68 -9.34
N LEU A 207 -9.10 -4.82 -8.58
CA LEU A 207 -8.84 -4.97 -7.15
C LEU A 207 -9.95 -4.43 -6.24
N CYS A 208 -10.89 -3.66 -6.75
CA CYS A 208 -11.88 -2.96 -5.94
C CYS A 208 -13.26 -2.93 -6.58
N GLU A 209 -14.27 -2.68 -5.76
CA GLU A 209 -15.62 -2.42 -6.23
C GLU A 209 -15.80 -0.98 -6.71
N GLU A 210 -15.06 -0.07 -6.10
CA GLU A 210 -15.11 1.36 -6.37
C GLU A 210 -13.70 1.96 -6.28
N GLY A 211 -13.29 2.62 -7.35
CA GLY A 211 -12.01 3.34 -7.43
C GLY A 211 -12.23 4.85 -7.42
N TYR A 212 -11.41 5.58 -6.66
CA TYR A 212 -11.52 7.02 -6.51
C TYR A 212 -10.20 7.73 -6.81
N TYR A 213 -10.28 8.92 -7.41
CA TYR A 213 -9.21 9.90 -7.39
C TYR A 213 -9.47 10.93 -6.30
N VAL A 214 -8.42 11.30 -5.56
CA VAL A 214 -8.48 12.28 -4.47
C VAL A 214 -7.45 13.38 -4.72
N PHE A 215 -7.88 14.63 -4.80
CA PHE A 215 -6.98 15.76 -5.04
C PHE A 215 -7.51 17.09 -4.45
N PRO A 216 -6.64 18.11 -4.25
CA PRO A 216 -7.07 19.45 -3.85
C PRO A 216 -7.95 20.14 -4.90
N ALA A 217 -8.82 21.04 -4.45
CA ALA A 217 -9.65 21.87 -5.33
C ALA A 217 -8.78 22.65 -6.34
N GLY A 218 -9.22 22.69 -7.59
CA GLY A 218 -8.50 23.34 -8.69
C GLY A 218 -7.44 22.48 -9.39
N VAL A 219 -7.21 21.23 -8.97
CA VAL A 219 -6.31 20.31 -9.68
C VAL A 219 -6.92 19.81 -11.00
N ALA A 220 -8.17 19.38 -10.97
CA ALA A 220 -8.93 18.95 -12.14
C ALA A 220 -10.43 19.05 -11.90
N GLU A 221 -11.18 19.15 -13.00
CA GLU A 221 -12.63 19.01 -13.00
C GLU A 221 -13.05 17.53 -13.07
N PRO A 222 -14.23 17.13 -12.55
CA PRO A 222 -14.69 15.75 -12.56
C PRO A 222 -14.74 15.12 -13.97
N GLU A 223 -15.02 15.91 -15.00
CA GLU A 223 -15.12 15.48 -16.39
C GLU A 223 -13.76 15.06 -16.99
N GLU A 224 -12.65 15.53 -16.41
CA GLU A 224 -11.30 15.13 -16.82
C GLU A 224 -10.95 13.71 -16.34
N ILE A 225 -11.70 13.18 -15.36
CA ILE A 225 -11.49 11.86 -14.78
C ILE A 225 -12.40 10.84 -15.49
N PRO A 226 -11.88 9.68 -15.91
CA PRO A 226 -12.69 8.64 -16.55
C PRO A 226 -13.92 8.26 -15.70
N GLU A 227 -15.07 8.12 -16.35
CA GLU A 227 -16.40 7.97 -15.71
C GLU A 227 -16.51 6.80 -14.73
N GLN A 228 -15.69 5.76 -14.92
CA GLN A 228 -15.63 4.63 -13.99
C GLN A 228 -15.14 5.00 -12.58
N PHE A 229 -14.38 6.09 -12.43
CA PHE A 229 -13.76 6.48 -11.17
C PHE A 229 -14.54 7.62 -10.50
N GLY A 230 -14.66 7.52 -9.17
CA GLY A 230 -15.21 8.59 -8.35
C GLY A 230 -14.17 9.70 -8.12
N VAL A 231 -14.65 10.86 -7.69
CA VAL A 231 -13.85 12.06 -7.52
C VAL A 231 -14.11 12.68 -6.16
N TRP A 232 -13.07 12.69 -5.32
CA TRP A 232 -13.04 13.41 -4.07
C TRP A 232 -12.16 14.64 -4.20
N VAL A 233 -12.67 15.78 -3.74
CA VAL A 233 -11.95 17.05 -3.73
C VAL A 233 -11.77 17.55 -2.32
N LEU A 234 -10.55 17.99 -2.01
CA LEU A 234 -10.26 18.70 -0.77
C LEU A 234 -10.42 20.21 -0.98
N HIS A 235 -11.30 20.84 -0.22
CA HIS A 235 -11.44 22.29 -0.17
C HIS A 235 -10.67 22.88 1.02
N GLY A 236 -9.80 23.85 0.75
CA GLY A 236 -8.94 24.50 1.76
C GLY A 236 -7.53 23.91 1.82
N GLU A 237 -6.82 24.16 2.91
CA GLU A 237 -5.48 23.60 3.14
C GLU A 237 -5.54 22.10 3.48
N ILE A 238 -4.45 21.36 3.25
CA ILE A 238 -4.40 19.90 3.48
C ILE A 238 -4.80 19.52 4.91
N ASP A 239 -4.29 20.26 5.90
CA ASP A 239 -4.43 19.88 7.30
C ASP A 239 -5.79 20.26 7.90
N THR A 240 -6.46 21.30 7.38
CA THR A 240 -7.73 21.83 7.95
C THR A 240 -8.92 21.71 7.00
N GLY A 241 -8.68 21.41 5.73
CA GLY A 241 -9.68 21.36 4.68
C GLY A 241 -10.69 20.23 4.83
N ARG A 242 -11.78 20.35 4.09
CA ARG A 242 -12.88 19.38 4.05
C ARG A 242 -12.88 18.59 2.75
N PHE A 243 -13.13 17.30 2.82
CA PHE A 243 -13.33 16.46 1.65
C PHE A 243 -14.79 16.52 1.18
N GLU A 244 -14.98 16.72 -0.11
CA GLU A 244 -16.27 16.72 -0.79
C GLU A 244 -16.26 15.68 -1.91
N LEU A 245 -17.30 14.86 -1.96
CA LEU A 245 -17.48 13.88 -3.05
C LEU A 245 -18.20 14.58 -4.21
N LEU A 246 -17.47 14.91 -5.26
CA LEU A 246 -18.05 15.55 -6.45
C LEU A 246 -18.74 14.55 -7.37
N ARG A 247 -18.21 13.33 -7.47
CA ARG A 247 -18.79 12.26 -8.30
C ARG A 247 -18.60 10.89 -7.65
N PRO A 248 -19.67 10.09 -7.47
CA PRO A 248 -19.53 8.72 -7.00
C PRO A 248 -18.81 7.85 -8.04
N ALA A 249 -18.07 6.84 -7.58
CA ALA A 249 -17.47 5.86 -8.48
C ALA A 249 -18.54 4.93 -9.07
N ARG A 250 -18.28 4.38 -10.25
CA ARG A 250 -19.12 3.32 -10.78
C ARG A 250 -18.86 2.05 -9.98
N HIS A 251 -19.91 1.54 -9.34
CA HIS A 251 -19.84 0.29 -8.60
C HIS A 251 -19.71 -0.91 -9.56
N ALA A 252 -18.74 -1.79 -9.29
CA ALA A 252 -18.61 -3.09 -9.91
C ALA A 252 -18.40 -4.15 -8.83
N ARG A 253 -19.07 -5.31 -8.89
CA ARG A 253 -18.80 -6.36 -7.89
C ARG A 253 -17.39 -6.92 -8.05
N CYS A 254 -16.67 -7.03 -6.95
CA CYS A 254 -15.31 -7.54 -6.91
C CYS A 254 -15.20 -8.59 -5.79
N SER A 255 -14.75 -9.79 -6.16
CA SER A 255 -14.37 -10.82 -5.18
C SER A 255 -12.86 -10.80 -5.03
N LEU A 256 -12.36 -10.53 -3.83
CA LEU A 256 -10.92 -10.49 -3.59
C LEU A 256 -10.31 -11.90 -3.70
N PRO A 257 -9.34 -12.11 -4.60
CA PRO A 257 -8.63 -13.39 -4.69
C PRO A 257 -7.86 -13.69 -3.41
N PHE A 258 -7.61 -14.98 -3.15
CA PHE A 258 -6.88 -15.42 -1.96
C PHE A 258 -5.48 -14.77 -1.81
N ALA A 259 -4.80 -14.51 -2.93
CA ALA A 259 -3.50 -13.80 -2.91
C ALA A 259 -3.60 -12.37 -2.34
N VAL A 260 -4.72 -11.67 -2.58
CA VAL A 260 -4.98 -10.34 -2.01
C VAL A 260 -5.27 -10.45 -0.52
N TRP A 261 -6.07 -11.43 -0.10
CA TRP A 261 -6.29 -11.72 1.32
C TRP A 261 -4.98 -11.97 2.06
N MET A 262 -4.09 -12.79 1.49
CA MET A 262 -2.77 -13.04 2.08
C MET A 262 -1.91 -11.78 2.19
N ALA A 263 -2.02 -10.85 1.23
CA ALA A 263 -1.33 -9.56 1.30
C ALA A 263 -1.90 -8.68 2.43
N LEU A 264 -3.23 -8.61 2.57
CA LEU A 264 -3.89 -7.88 3.65
C LEU A 264 -3.54 -8.42 5.03
N CYS A 265 -3.54 -9.75 5.21
CA CYS A 265 -3.19 -10.40 6.48
C CYS A 265 -1.73 -10.16 6.89
N LYS A 266 -0.82 -9.99 5.93
CA LYS A 266 0.60 -9.70 6.20
C LYS A 266 0.86 -8.22 6.48
N ALA A 267 -0.02 -7.33 6.01
CA ALA A 267 0.11 -5.90 6.17
C ALA A 267 -0.55 -5.41 7.46
N THR A 268 0.07 -4.44 8.13
CA THR A 268 -0.55 -3.78 9.29
C THR A 268 -1.48 -2.66 8.79
N PRO A 269 -2.80 -2.72 9.07
CA PRO A 269 -3.68 -1.61 8.75
C PRO A 269 -3.33 -0.37 9.58
N LEU A 270 -3.68 0.80 9.06
CA LEU A 270 -3.59 2.04 9.82
C LEU A 270 -4.51 1.99 11.03
N ARG A 271 -4.07 2.60 12.12
CA ARG A 271 -4.86 2.80 13.34
C ARG A 271 -5.15 4.28 13.54
N SER A 272 -6.30 4.57 14.12
CA SER A 272 -6.61 5.92 14.58
C SER A 272 -5.74 6.25 15.80
N GLU A 273 -5.26 7.50 15.91
CA GLU A 273 -4.37 7.92 17.00
C GLU A 273 -5.01 7.78 18.41
N GLY A 274 -6.33 7.58 18.50
CA GLY A 274 -7.08 7.40 19.74
C GLY A 274 -7.51 5.96 20.07
N GLU A 275 -7.14 4.95 19.27
CA GLU A 275 -7.49 3.57 19.61
C GLU A 275 -6.68 3.09 20.83
N PRO A 276 -7.34 2.63 21.92
CA PRO A 276 -6.62 2.12 23.07
C PRO A 276 -5.81 0.90 22.65
N VAL A 277 -4.47 0.99 22.77
CA VAL A 277 -3.60 -0.15 22.59
C VAL A 277 -3.91 -1.13 23.71
N GLN A 278 -4.31 -2.35 23.37
CA GLN A 278 -4.48 -3.41 24.36
C GLN A 278 -3.17 -3.52 25.16
N ALA A 279 -3.23 -3.15 26.44
CA ALA A 279 -2.10 -3.26 27.35
C ALA A 279 -1.68 -4.73 27.46
N LEU A 280 -0.40 -4.96 27.74
CA LEU A 280 0.11 -6.30 27.99
C LEU A 280 -0.74 -6.95 29.11
N LEU A 281 -1.26 -8.15 28.87
CA LEU A 281 -1.96 -8.94 29.89
C LEU A 281 -0.98 -9.17 31.05
N GLY A 282 -1.10 -8.38 32.13
CA GLY A 282 -0.23 -8.45 33.30
C GLY A 282 0.05 -7.12 34.02
N ASP A 283 -0.11 -5.96 33.37
CA ASP A 283 0.28 -4.64 33.94
C ASP A 283 -0.77 -4.01 34.89
N GLY A 284 -1.74 -4.80 35.37
CA GLY A 284 -2.97 -4.28 36.01
C GLY A 284 -3.22 -4.69 37.46
N ILE A 285 -2.23 -5.22 38.19
CA ILE A 285 -2.41 -5.49 39.63
C ILE A 285 -1.40 -4.65 40.40
N PRO A 286 -1.74 -3.41 40.81
CA PRO A 286 -1.01 -2.79 41.91
C PRO A 286 -1.09 -3.72 43.14
N PRO A 287 0.01 -3.95 43.87
CA PRO A 287 -0.04 -4.78 45.07
C PRO A 287 -1.05 -4.16 46.03
N SER A 288 -2.03 -4.97 46.46
CA SER A 288 -2.93 -4.59 47.55
C SER A 288 -2.09 -4.11 48.74
N PRO A 289 -2.37 -2.94 49.31
CA PRO A 289 -1.73 -2.55 50.54
C PRO A 289 -2.06 -3.61 51.60
N CYS A 290 -1.04 -4.27 52.13
CA CYS A 290 -1.17 -5.06 53.33
C CYS A 290 -1.73 -4.14 54.42
N GLU A 291 -3.00 -4.33 54.80
CA GLU A 291 -3.54 -3.77 56.03
C GLU A 291 -2.81 -4.45 57.19
N GLY A 292 -1.74 -3.80 57.64
CA GLY A 292 -1.27 -3.94 59.01
C GLY A 292 -2.04 -2.95 59.87
N ALA A 293 -2.97 -3.47 60.66
CA ALA A 293 -3.46 -2.81 61.87
C ALA A 293 -3.71 -3.90 62.92
N ASP A 294 -2.97 -3.74 64.02
CA ASP A 294 -2.96 -4.41 65.33
C ASP A 294 -2.34 -5.82 65.47
#